data_AF-A0A1V5RP83-F1
#
_entry.id   AF-A0A1V5RP83-F1
#
_cell.length_a   1.000
_cell.length_b   1.000
_cell.length_c   1.000
_cell.angle_alpha   90.00
_cell.angle_beta   90.00
_cell.angle_gamma   90.00
#
_symmetry.space_group_name_H-M   'P 1'
#
loop_
_entity.id
_entity.type
_entity.pdbx_description
1 polymer ?
#
loop_
_entity_poly.entity_id
_entity_poly.type
_entity_poly.pdbx_seq_one_letter_code
_entity_poly.pdbx_strand_id
1 'polypeptide(L)'
;MRRGIFGKELIKDFATGELVGINLGSNFCAEHEYGIQPIQETLGIPTITRKAGVKARQITKFKAENFIYKINGYYSYLIFQIWPFGDDKNCRVVHFTELVPNPNEISTAWSSTDFGLVAPKPYKDFVKELWCAFQEKDIALGLGKSSANPFINPGLVILIISKAPLEMIAAIEHEDMLLEGVKSKTK
;
A
#
# COMPACT_ATOMS: atom_id res chain seq x y z
N MET A 1 -5.32 13.01 1.67
CA MET A 1 -5.83 11.65 1.43
C MET A 1 -7.32 11.66 1.14
N ARG A 2 -7.79 10.75 0.28
CA ARG A 2 -9.20 10.47 0.00
C ARG A 2 -9.48 9.01 0.36
N ARG A 3 -10.70 8.73 0.84
CA ARG A 3 -11.11 7.38 1.19
C ARG A 3 -11.10 6.49 -0.04
N GLY A 4 -10.52 5.29 0.07
CA GLY A 4 -10.66 4.26 -0.96
C GLY A 4 -12.03 3.61 -0.86
N ILE A 5 -12.81 3.68 -1.94
CA ILE A 5 -14.20 3.19 -2.00
C ILE A 5 -14.27 1.96 -2.90
N PHE A 6 -13.57 1.97 -4.02
CA PHE A 6 -13.60 0.91 -5.02
C PHE A 6 -12.33 0.06 -4.98
N GLY A 7 -12.44 -1.26 -5.17
CA GLY A 7 -11.25 -2.13 -5.25
C GLY A 7 -10.46 -2.30 -3.96
N LYS A 8 -10.97 -1.79 -2.82
CA LYS A 8 -10.38 -2.02 -1.50
C LYS A 8 -10.47 -3.51 -1.18
N GLU A 9 -9.34 -4.13 -0.88
CA GLU A 9 -9.26 -5.58 -0.73
C GLU A 9 -8.15 -5.98 0.24
N LEU A 10 -8.45 -6.95 1.09
CA LEU A 10 -7.43 -7.66 1.86
C LEU A 10 -6.85 -8.78 0.99
N ILE A 11 -5.55 -8.71 0.71
CA ILE A 11 -4.87 -9.68 -0.14
C ILE A 11 -4.49 -10.88 0.72
N LYS A 12 -4.90 -12.07 0.28
CA LYS A 12 -4.67 -13.33 0.96
C LYS A 12 -3.85 -14.28 0.11
N ASP A 13 -3.03 -15.08 0.76
CA ASP A 13 -2.61 -16.35 0.19
C ASP A 13 -3.83 -17.29 0.12
N PHE A 14 -4.15 -17.78 -1.08
CA PHE A 14 -5.29 -18.67 -1.29
C PHE A 14 -5.11 -20.05 -0.65
N ALA A 15 -3.87 -20.52 -0.50
CA ALA A 15 -3.58 -21.83 0.07
C ALA A 15 -3.75 -21.84 1.59
N THR A 16 -3.29 -20.78 2.27
CA THR A 16 -3.27 -20.70 3.74
C THR A 16 -4.36 -19.81 4.32
N GLY A 17 -4.94 -18.92 3.51
CA GLY A 17 -5.85 -17.86 3.96
C GLY A 17 -5.17 -16.71 4.68
N GLU A 18 -3.83 -16.73 4.78
CA GLU A 18 -3.03 -15.73 5.47
C GLU A 18 -3.11 -14.37 4.77
N LEU A 19 -3.18 -13.28 5.53
CA LEU A 19 -3.09 -11.93 4.99
C LEU A 19 -1.65 -11.61 4.60
N VAL A 20 -1.45 -11.27 3.34
CA VAL A 20 -0.14 -10.97 2.74
C VAL A 20 -0.04 -9.51 2.27
N GLY A 21 -1.16 -8.79 2.21
CA GLY A 21 -1.18 -7.40 1.79
C GLY A 21 -2.56 -6.77 1.84
N ILE A 22 -2.64 -5.52 1.38
CA ILE A 22 -3.89 -4.77 1.27
C ILE A 22 -3.84 -3.87 0.05
N ASN A 23 -4.95 -3.82 -0.69
CA ASN A 23 -5.26 -2.74 -1.60
C ASN A 23 -6.09 -1.70 -0.85
N LEU A 24 -5.58 -0.47 -0.78
CA LEU A 24 -6.24 0.64 -0.11
C LEU A 24 -7.48 1.14 -0.87
N GLY A 25 -7.75 0.60 -2.05
CA GLY A 25 -8.84 0.97 -2.94
C GLY A 25 -8.62 2.33 -3.59
N SER A 26 -9.55 2.73 -4.44
CA SER A 26 -9.52 4.02 -5.12
C SER A 26 -10.79 4.83 -4.95
N ASN A 27 -10.67 6.12 -5.22
CA ASN A 27 -11.78 7.00 -5.46
C ASN A 27 -11.44 7.85 -6.69
N PHE A 28 -12.13 7.58 -7.80
CA PHE A 28 -11.92 8.02 -9.19
C PHE A 28 -11.36 9.45 -9.44
N CYS A 29 -11.35 10.35 -8.46
CA CYS A 29 -10.80 11.71 -8.55
C CYS A 29 -9.42 11.92 -7.88
N ALA A 30 -8.94 11.03 -7.00
CA ALA A 30 -7.78 11.32 -6.15
C ALA A 30 -6.41 11.01 -6.78
N GLU A 31 -6.40 10.32 -7.93
CA GLU A 31 -5.26 9.50 -8.37
C GLU A 31 -4.79 9.81 -9.80
N HIS A 32 -5.59 10.55 -10.56
CA HIS A 32 -5.47 10.60 -12.03
C HIS A 32 -4.45 11.62 -12.56
N GLU A 33 -4.03 12.62 -11.79
CA GLU A 33 -3.18 13.69 -12.32
C GLU A 33 -1.68 13.56 -11.98
N TYR A 34 -1.32 13.00 -10.82
CA TYR A 34 0.08 13.04 -10.32
C TYR A 34 0.65 11.69 -9.85
N GLY A 35 -0.18 10.63 -9.81
CA GLY A 35 0.26 9.30 -9.37
C GLY A 35 0.82 9.27 -7.93
N ILE A 36 1.78 8.38 -7.69
CA ILE A 36 2.40 8.13 -6.37
C ILE A 36 3.90 8.42 -6.35
N GLN A 37 4.40 9.21 -7.30
CA GLN A 37 5.83 9.53 -7.40
C GLN A 37 6.42 10.07 -6.09
N PRO A 38 5.78 11.01 -5.36
CA PRO A 38 6.32 11.49 -4.09
C PRO A 38 6.47 10.38 -3.02
N ILE A 39 5.48 9.48 -2.93
CA ILE A 39 5.53 8.30 -2.04
C ILE A 39 6.70 7.39 -2.45
N GLN A 40 6.82 7.10 -3.75
CA GLN A 40 7.88 6.25 -4.28
C GLN A 40 9.28 6.81 -3.97
N GLU A 41 9.51 8.10 -4.22
CA GLU A 41 10.80 8.77 -3.95
C GLU A 41 11.16 8.73 -2.45
N THR A 42 10.16 8.96 -1.59
CA THR A 42 10.34 8.98 -0.14
C THR A 42 10.66 7.59 0.41
N LEU A 43 9.99 6.55 -0.10
CA LEU A 43 10.24 5.16 0.27
C LEU A 43 11.39 4.51 -0.51
N GLY A 44 12.01 5.25 -1.44
CA GLY A 44 13.14 4.79 -2.24
C GLY A 44 12.80 3.74 -3.30
N ILE A 45 11.55 3.72 -3.77
CA ILE A 45 11.14 2.93 -4.93
C ILE A 45 11.60 3.69 -6.18
N PRO A 46 12.40 3.08 -7.08
CA PRO A 46 12.84 3.74 -8.30
C PRO A 46 11.65 4.05 -9.22
N THR A 47 11.54 5.30 -9.67
CA THR A 47 10.48 5.75 -10.61
C THR A 47 10.78 5.38 -12.06
N ILE A 48 12.06 5.23 -12.40
CA ILE A 48 12.54 4.77 -13.70
C ILE A 48 13.39 3.52 -13.45
N THR A 49 12.83 2.35 -13.74
CA THR A 49 13.51 1.07 -13.54
C THR A 49 13.27 0.14 -14.72
N ARG A 50 14.31 -0.57 -15.15
CA ARG A 50 14.22 -1.73 -16.07
C ARG A 50 13.88 -3.04 -15.34
N LYS A 51 13.68 -2.98 -14.02
CA LYS A 51 13.25 -4.13 -13.22
C LYS A 51 11.75 -4.27 -13.36
N ALA A 52 11.32 -5.51 -13.57
CA ALA A 52 9.93 -5.95 -13.48
C ALA A 52 9.66 -6.58 -12.11
N GLY A 53 8.39 -6.85 -11.82
CA GLY A 53 7.97 -7.64 -10.68
C GLY A 53 7.95 -6.90 -9.35
N VAL A 54 8.00 -7.71 -8.28
CA VAL A 54 8.03 -7.23 -6.89
C VAL A 54 9.25 -6.35 -6.61
N LYS A 55 10.41 -6.71 -7.17
CA LYS A 55 11.67 -5.95 -7.00
C LYS A 55 11.61 -4.52 -7.56
N ALA A 56 10.75 -4.27 -8.54
CA ALA A 56 10.54 -2.92 -9.09
C ALA A 56 9.74 -2.02 -8.14
N ARG A 57 8.97 -2.63 -7.23
CA ARG A 57 8.02 -1.99 -6.31
C ARG A 57 8.52 -2.00 -4.86
N GLN A 58 9.64 -2.68 -4.59
CA GLN A 58 10.19 -2.82 -3.25
C GLN A 58 10.73 -1.49 -2.72
N ILE A 59 10.37 -1.16 -1.47
CA ILE A 59 10.91 0.01 -0.77
C ILE A 59 12.38 -0.22 -0.40
N THR A 60 13.17 0.85 -0.39
CA THR A 60 14.59 0.80 0.00
C THR A 60 14.93 1.75 1.14
N LYS A 61 13.99 2.63 1.51
CA LYS A 61 14.13 3.60 2.59
C LYS A 61 12.99 3.44 3.58
N PHE A 62 13.32 3.64 4.85
CA PHE A 62 12.37 3.74 5.94
C PHE A 62 12.85 4.83 6.90
N LYS A 63 11.91 5.66 7.34
CA LYS A 63 12.13 6.79 8.24
C LYS A 63 10.98 6.81 9.23
N ALA A 64 11.24 6.50 10.49
CA ALA A 64 10.19 6.33 11.50
C ALA A 64 9.35 7.59 11.67
N GLU A 65 9.93 8.77 11.45
CA GLU A 65 9.24 10.06 11.51
C GLU A 65 8.14 10.22 10.44
N ASN A 66 8.22 9.48 9.33
CA ASN A 66 7.20 9.49 8.28
C ASN A 66 5.99 8.60 8.63
N PHE A 67 6.03 7.86 9.74
CA PHE A 67 4.99 6.91 10.08
C PHE A 67 4.37 7.16 11.45
N ILE A 68 3.07 6.88 11.54
CA ILE A 68 2.32 6.80 12.79
C ILE A 68 1.76 5.39 12.88
N TYR A 69 2.30 4.61 13.82
CA TYR A 69 1.75 3.33 14.23
C TYR A 69 1.21 3.44 15.66
N LYS A 70 -0.08 3.16 15.85
CA LYS A 70 -0.74 3.20 17.15
C LYS A 70 -1.75 2.07 17.27
N ILE A 71 -1.89 1.55 18.48
CA ILE A 71 -2.96 0.62 18.85
C ILE A 71 -3.70 1.22 20.05
N ASN A 72 -5.03 1.20 20.01
CA ASN A 72 -5.86 1.46 21.19
C ASN A 72 -6.79 0.26 21.44
N GLY A 73 -7.71 0.37 22.41
CA GLY A 73 -8.59 -0.75 22.79
C GLY A 73 -9.50 -1.27 21.67
N TYR A 74 -9.73 -0.48 20.62
CA TYR A 74 -10.70 -0.76 19.55
C TYR A 74 -10.06 -0.88 18.17
N TYR A 75 -9.04 -0.08 17.90
CA TYR A 75 -8.49 0.12 16.56
C TYR A 75 -6.96 0.12 16.55
N SER A 76 -6.41 -0.31 15.41
CA SER A 76 -5.00 -0.18 15.05
C SER A 76 -4.87 0.78 13.87
N TYR A 77 -3.86 1.64 13.90
CA TYR A 77 -3.61 2.69 12.93
C TYR A 77 -2.22 2.49 12.33
N LEU A 78 -2.12 2.58 11.01
CA LEU A 78 -0.86 2.74 10.31
C LEU A 78 -1.03 3.84 9.27
N ILE A 79 -0.27 4.92 9.43
CA ILE A 79 -0.37 6.12 8.59
C ILE A 79 1.05 6.50 8.15
N PHE A 80 1.20 6.84 6.88
CA PHE A 80 2.41 7.37 6.27
C PHE A 80 2.18 8.80 5.78
N GLN A 81 3.15 9.67 6.05
CA GLN A 81 3.17 11.06 5.60
C GLN A 81 4.57 11.50 5.18
N ILE A 82 4.71 12.12 4.00
CA ILE A 82 6.01 12.65 3.54
C ILE A 82 6.47 13.82 4.41
N TRP A 83 5.55 14.69 4.80
CA TRP A 83 5.82 15.89 5.59
C TRP A 83 5.18 15.74 6.98
N PRO A 84 5.86 15.09 7.93
CA PRO A 84 5.38 15.08 9.30
C PRO A 84 5.48 16.51 9.84
N PHE A 85 4.36 17.21 10.00
CA PHE A 85 4.39 18.47 10.75
C PHE A 85 4.83 18.13 12.20
N GLY A 86 5.49 19.03 12.93
CA GLY A 86 6.23 18.73 14.18
C GLY A 86 5.48 18.00 15.32
N ASP A 87 6.23 17.76 16.41
CA ASP A 87 6.09 16.86 17.57
C ASP A 87 4.71 16.53 18.19
N ASP A 88 3.61 17.12 17.75
CA ASP A 88 2.28 16.82 18.26
C ASP A 88 1.70 15.53 17.62
N LYS A 89 2.25 14.39 18.05
CA LYS A 89 1.84 13.03 17.63
C LYS A 89 0.39 12.72 18.00
N ASN A 90 -0.29 13.52 18.83
CA ASN A 90 -1.66 13.27 19.29
C ASN A 90 -2.72 14.02 18.48
N CYS A 91 -2.39 15.17 17.90
CA CYS A 91 -3.37 16.05 17.25
C CYS A 91 -3.82 15.58 15.84
N ARG A 92 -3.17 14.57 15.22
CA ARG A 92 -3.31 14.33 13.77
C ARG A 92 -3.99 13.06 13.28
N VAL A 93 -4.26 12.08 14.14
CA VAL A 93 -5.16 10.97 13.75
C VAL A 93 -6.57 11.53 13.40
N VAL A 94 -6.90 12.70 13.97
CA VAL A 94 -8.20 13.39 13.87
C VAL A 94 -8.35 14.24 12.59
N HIS A 95 -7.27 14.60 11.90
CA HIS A 95 -7.34 15.44 10.68
C HIS A 95 -7.53 14.66 9.38
N PHE A 96 -7.58 13.33 9.45
CA PHE A 96 -7.92 12.51 8.31
C PHE A 96 -9.43 12.29 8.30
N THR A 97 -10.18 13.32 7.87
CA THR A 97 -11.65 13.28 7.72
C THR A 97 -12.14 12.07 6.92
N GLU A 98 -11.26 11.47 6.12
CA GLU A 98 -11.51 10.34 5.24
C GLU A 98 -11.15 8.97 5.87
N LEU A 99 -10.32 8.91 6.93
CA LEU A 99 -9.96 7.69 7.67
C LEU A 99 -10.89 7.46 8.88
N VAL A 100 -12.19 7.43 8.63
CA VAL A 100 -13.16 7.20 9.71
C VAL A 100 -13.10 5.74 10.15
N PRO A 101 -12.87 5.44 11.45
CA PRO A 101 -12.86 4.07 11.95
C PRO A 101 -14.19 3.37 11.68
N ASN A 102 -14.12 2.10 11.27
CA ASN A 102 -15.28 1.24 11.08
C ASN A 102 -15.09 -0.04 11.92
N PRO A 103 -16.06 -0.44 12.77
CA PRO A 103 -15.91 -1.65 13.60
C PRO A 103 -15.91 -2.96 12.79
N ASN A 104 -16.46 -2.95 11.56
CA ASN A 104 -16.69 -4.17 10.78
C ASN A 104 -15.65 -4.40 9.68
N GLU A 105 -14.88 -3.38 9.31
CA GLU A 105 -13.93 -3.47 8.19
C GLU A 105 -12.76 -2.51 8.37
N ILE A 106 -11.69 -2.74 7.62
CA ILE A 106 -10.56 -1.80 7.54
C ILE A 106 -10.97 -0.59 6.72
N SER A 107 -10.78 0.61 7.28
CA SER A 107 -10.91 1.88 6.58
C SER A 107 -9.56 2.31 6.02
N THR A 108 -9.54 2.79 4.78
CA THR A 108 -8.32 3.14 4.06
C THR A 108 -8.48 4.49 3.37
N ALA A 109 -7.39 5.22 3.24
CA ALA A 109 -7.33 6.46 2.48
C ALA A 109 -5.91 6.73 1.99
N TRP A 110 -5.78 7.40 0.86
CA TRP A 110 -4.48 7.82 0.35
C TRP A 110 -4.56 9.01 -0.61
N SER A 111 -3.42 9.61 -0.92
CA SER A 111 -3.21 10.68 -1.91
C SER A 111 -1.81 10.53 -2.50
N SER A 112 -1.38 11.42 -3.40
CA SER A 112 -0.04 11.39 -4.00
C SER A 112 1.12 11.45 -2.99
N THR A 113 0.87 11.93 -1.76
CA THR A 113 1.88 12.18 -0.72
C THR A 113 1.69 11.39 0.58
N ASP A 114 0.53 10.78 0.80
CA ASP A 114 0.17 10.23 2.12
C ASP A 114 -0.72 8.99 1.92
N PHE A 115 -0.64 8.04 2.83
CA PHE A 115 -1.58 6.91 2.88
C PHE A 115 -1.83 6.48 4.33
N GLY A 116 -2.93 5.78 4.56
CA GLY A 116 -3.18 5.20 5.87
C GLY A 116 -4.31 4.21 5.89
N LEU A 117 -4.36 3.48 7.00
CA LEU A 117 -5.43 2.55 7.33
C LEU A 117 -5.77 2.63 8.81
N VAL A 118 -7.03 2.33 9.10
CA VAL A 118 -7.57 2.12 10.44
C VAL A 118 -8.29 0.78 10.44
N ALA A 119 -7.83 -0.13 11.29
CA ALA A 119 -8.33 -1.49 11.32
C ALA A 119 -8.96 -1.81 12.68
N PRO A 120 -10.13 -2.47 12.73
CA PRO A 120 -10.70 -2.94 13.99
C PRO A 120 -9.85 -4.05 14.60
N LYS A 121 -10.05 -4.28 15.91
CA LYS A 121 -9.29 -5.23 16.75
C LYS A 121 -8.95 -6.59 16.10
N PRO A 122 -9.82 -7.26 15.32
CA PRO A 122 -9.49 -8.54 14.67
C PRO A 122 -8.28 -8.49 13.72
N TYR A 123 -7.96 -7.32 13.17
CA TYR A 123 -6.85 -7.14 12.22
C TYR A 123 -5.60 -6.53 12.87
N LYS A 124 -5.56 -6.41 14.21
CA LYS A 124 -4.44 -5.76 14.93
C LYS A 124 -3.07 -6.36 14.56
N ASP A 125 -3.02 -7.68 14.42
CA ASP A 125 -1.77 -8.40 14.18
C ASP A 125 -1.30 -8.17 12.75
N PHE A 126 -2.22 -8.15 11.78
CA PHE A 126 -1.92 -7.74 10.41
C PHE A 126 -1.39 -6.30 10.30
N VAL A 127 -1.95 -5.34 11.06
CA VAL A 127 -1.43 -3.96 11.07
C VAL A 127 -0.03 -3.90 11.68
N LYS A 128 0.23 -4.70 12.73
CA LYS A 128 1.56 -4.84 13.32
C LYS A 128 2.56 -5.43 12.33
N GLU A 129 2.17 -6.45 11.58
CA GLU A 129 2.99 -7.08 10.55
C GLU A 129 3.33 -6.08 9.44
N LEU A 130 2.37 -5.30 8.94
CA LEU A 130 2.65 -4.24 7.98
C LEU A 130 3.66 -3.24 8.52
N TRP A 131 3.48 -2.77 9.76
CA TRP A 131 4.43 -1.87 10.43
C TRP A 131 5.84 -2.46 10.46
N CYS A 132 6.00 -3.71 10.92
CA CYS A 132 7.29 -4.38 10.94
C CYS A 132 7.88 -4.57 9.53
N ALA A 133 7.08 -4.95 8.54
CA ALA A 133 7.53 -5.11 7.16
C ALA A 133 8.04 -3.79 6.56
N PHE A 134 7.44 -2.64 6.89
CA PHE A 134 7.98 -1.33 6.50
C PHE A 134 9.36 -1.08 7.13
N GLN A 135 9.56 -1.40 8.40
CA GLN A 135 10.85 -1.25 9.10
C GLN A 135 11.94 -2.11 8.44
N GLU A 136 11.60 -3.35 8.08
CA GLU A 136 12.51 -4.32 7.45
C GLU A 136 12.70 -4.11 5.94
N LYS A 137 12.01 -3.13 5.34
CA LYS A 137 12.00 -2.90 3.88
C LYS A 137 11.51 -4.11 3.08
N ASP A 138 10.61 -4.87 3.69
CA ASP A 138 9.95 -6.07 3.16
C ASP A 138 8.57 -5.74 2.54
N ILE A 139 8.44 -4.53 2.00
CA ILE A 139 7.21 -4.05 1.37
C ILE A 139 7.43 -3.81 -0.12
N ALA A 140 6.52 -4.32 -0.93
CA ALA A 140 6.29 -3.86 -2.29
C ALA A 140 5.07 -2.96 -2.33
N LEU A 141 5.21 -1.77 -2.94
CA LEU A 141 4.16 -0.77 -3.04
C LEU A 141 4.02 -0.25 -4.47
N GLY A 142 2.79 -0.10 -4.92
CA GLY A 142 2.50 0.27 -6.30
C GLY A 142 1.01 0.45 -6.57
N LEU A 143 0.68 0.97 -7.74
CA LEU A 143 -0.71 1.13 -8.19
C LEU A 143 -1.22 -0.14 -8.87
N GLY A 144 -2.47 -0.51 -8.60
CA GLY A 144 -3.14 -1.59 -9.32
C GLY A 144 -3.59 -1.24 -10.74
N LYS A 145 -3.47 -2.23 -11.65
CA LYS A 145 -3.76 -2.27 -13.08
C LYS A 145 -4.25 -3.70 -13.50
N SER A 146 -5.55 -3.97 -13.43
CA SER A 146 -6.35 -5.06 -14.09
C SER A 146 -5.80 -6.53 -14.28
N SER A 147 -6.47 -7.53 -13.65
CA SER A 147 -6.35 -9.04 -13.64
C SER A 147 -5.16 -9.85 -12.98
N ALA A 148 -5.46 -11.01 -12.34
CA ALA A 148 -4.65 -11.99 -11.51
C ALA A 148 -3.58 -11.53 -10.46
N ASN A 149 -3.06 -10.32 -10.57
CA ASN A 149 -2.07 -9.64 -9.73
C ASN A 149 -2.70 -8.92 -8.49
N PRO A 150 -2.04 -8.74 -7.33
CA PRO A 150 -2.57 -7.84 -6.30
C PRO A 150 -2.66 -6.37 -6.78
N PHE A 151 -1.78 -5.98 -7.70
CA PHE A 151 -1.82 -4.74 -8.46
C PHE A 151 -2.83 -4.82 -9.60
N ILE A 152 -4.08 -5.19 -9.34
CA ILE A 152 -5.18 -5.17 -10.32
C ILE A 152 -6.15 -4.05 -10.02
N ASN A 153 -6.64 -4.08 -8.80
CA ASN A 153 -7.75 -3.27 -8.37
C ASN A 153 -7.25 -1.82 -8.30
N PRO A 154 -8.00 -0.86 -8.85
CA PRO A 154 -7.57 0.52 -8.82
C PRO A 154 -7.37 0.91 -7.35
N GLY A 155 -6.21 1.48 -7.05
CA GLY A 155 -5.81 1.78 -5.69
C GLY A 155 -4.33 1.62 -5.45
N LEU A 156 -3.91 2.02 -4.25
CA LEU A 156 -2.56 1.83 -3.74
C LEU A 156 -2.46 0.48 -3.06
N VAL A 157 -1.59 -0.39 -3.57
CA VAL A 157 -1.37 -1.74 -3.06
C VAL A 157 -0.10 -1.77 -2.22
N ILE A 158 -0.20 -2.44 -1.07
CA ILE A 158 0.88 -2.69 -0.13
C ILE A 158 0.95 -4.20 0.08
N LEU A 159 2.07 -4.83 -0.27
CA LEU A 159 2.30 -6.27 -0.19
C LEU A 159 3.53 -6.55 0.70
N ILE A 160 3.40 -7.49 1.64
CA ILE A 160 4.51 -8.01 2.44
C ILE A 160 5.22 -9.08 1.61
N ILE A 161 6.45 -8.77 1.18
CA ILE A 161 7.14 -9.57 0.17
C ILE A 161 7.44 -10.98 0.70
N SER A 162 7.93 -11.10 1.92
CA SER A 162 8.26 -12.40 2.53
C SER A 162 7.06 -13.34 2.72
N LYS A 163 5.83 -12.81 2.70
CA LYS A 163 4.59 -13.58 2.86
C LYS A 163 3.88 -13.86 1.53
N ALA A 164 4.25 -13.16 0.45
CA ALA A 164 3.61 -13.34 -0.84
C ALA A 164 3.97 -14.72 -1.43
N PRO A 165 2.97 -15.54 -1.85
CA PRO A 165 3.24 -16.83 -2.48
C PRO A 165 4.08 -16.69 -3.74
N LEU A 166 4.92 -17.69 -4.02
CA LEU A 166 5.83 -17.65 -5.19
C LEU A 166 5.06 -17.52 -6.50
N GLU A 167 3.89 -18.14 -6.62
CA GLU A 167 3.01 -18.00 -7.78
C GLU A 167 2.49 -16.57 -7.95
N MET A 168 2.22 -15.85 -6.85
CA MET A 168 1.81 -14.45 -6.89
C MET A 168 2.97 -13.58 -7.37
N ILE A 169 4.18 -13.81 -6.86
CA ILE A 169 5.39 -13.10 -7.30
C ILE A 169 5.64 -13.32 -8.80
N ALA A 170 5.54 -14.57 -9.25
CA ALA A 170 5.72 -14.93 -10.65
C ALA A 170 4.65 -14.31 -11.57
N ALA A 171 3.39 -14.23 -11.11
CA ALA A 171 2.32 -13.58 -11.86
C ALA A 171 2.59 -12.08 -12.06
N ILE A 172 3.07 -11.38 -11.04
CA ILE A 172 3.43 -9.96 -11.11
C ILE A 172 4.56 -9.75 -12.13
N GLU A 173 5.60 -10.60 -12.10
CA GLU A 173 6.71 -10.53 -13.05
C GLU A 173 6.28 -10.79 -14.49
N HIS A 174 5.48 -11.83 -14.72
CA HIS A 174 5.00 -12.19 -16.05
C HIS A 174 4.16 -11.08 -16.68
N GLU A 175 3.27 -10.46 -15.91
CA GLU A 175 2.41 -9.38 -16.41
C GLU A 175 3.20 -8.13 -16.81
N ASP A 176 4.20 -7.75 -16.01
CA ASP A 176 5.09 -6.64 -16.36
C ASP A 176 5.84 -6.90 -17.68
N MET A 177 6.30 -8.15 -17.92
CA MET A 177 6.96 -8.53 -19.18
C MET A 177 6.04 -8.42 -20.39
N LEU A 178 4.76 -8.82 -20.26
CA LEU A 178 3.78 -8.68 -21.34
C LEU A 178 3.57 -7.20 -21.72
N LEU A 179 3.45 -6.32 -20.73
CA LEU A 179 3.24 -4.89 -20.95
C LEU A 179 4.45 -4.23 -21.65
N GLU A 180 5.67 -4.65 -21.34
CA GLU A 180 6.87 -4.18 -22.04
C GLU A 180 6.90 -4.64 -23.50
N GLY A 181 6.56 -5.91 -23.77
CA GLY A 181 6.51 -6.47 -25.12
C GLY A 181 5.44 -5.85 -26.03
N VAL A 182 4.32 -5.36 -25.47
CA VAL A 182 3.31 -4.61 -26.22
C VAL A 182 3.84 -3.24 -26.63
N LYS A 183 4.51 -2.52 -25.71
CA LYS A 183 5.09 -1.19 -25.97
C LYS A 183 6.21 -1.22 -27.02
N SER A 184 6.96 -2.32 -27.11
CA SER A 184 8.02 -2.45 -28.13
C SER A 184 7.50 -2.72 -29.53
N LYS A 185 6.27 -3.24 -29.68
CA LYS A 185 5.63 -3.53 -30.98
C LYS A 185 4.83 -2.37 -31.56
N THR A 186 4.60 -1.31 -30.78
CA THR A 186 3.84 -0.11 -31.16
C THR A 186 4.73 1.11 -31.45
N LYS A 187 6.05 0.91 -31.52
CA LYS A 187 7.04 1.89 -31.99
C LYS A 187 7.58 1.46 -33.35
#